data_AF-A0A6H5JBS0-F1
#
_entry.id   AF-A0A6H5JBS0-F1
#
_cell.length_a   1.000
_cell.length_b   1.000
_cell.length_c   1.000
_cell.angle_alpha   90.00
_cell.angle_beta   90.00
_cell.angle_gamma   90.00
#
_symmetry.space_group_name_H-M   'P 1'
#
loop_
_entity.id
_entity.type
_entity.pdbx_description
1 polymer ?
#
loop_
_entity_poly.entity_id
_entity_poly.type
_entity_poly.pdbx_seq_one_letter_code
_entity_poly.pdbx_strand_id
1 'polypeptide(L)'
;MCAKQQCRDANAFKCHTTSESHFRKMELLFREQAHEYLKQFSEQFVRDFLEVVRRQFGSKRVSANRVYQDYIAERNHVHMNSTHWTTLSDFVKYLGKTGKCVVDETEKGWFITYIDRHPETIAALEKQKKKEKIETADELRNSIVAAAAAAAADCFKKNRWKEN
;
A
#
# COMPACT_ATOMS: atom_id res chain seq x y z
N MET A 1 -17.77 34.04 7.74
CA MET A 1 -16.38 33.93 8.22
C MET A 1 -16.28 34.51 9.62
N CYS A 2 -15.84 33.73 10.62
CA CYS A 2 -15.59 34.19 11.99
C CYS A 2 -14.55 35.33 12.08
N ALA A 3 -13.78 35.55 11.01
CA ALA A 3 -12.79 36.62 10.90
C ALA A 3 -13.35 38.06 10.99
N LYS A 4 -14.67 38.28 10.85
CA LYS A 4 -15.28 39.62 10.99
C LYS A 4 -15.73 39.97 12.41
N GLN A 5 -15.82 38.99 13.32
CA GLN A 5 -16.22 39.23 14.70
C GLN A 5 -14.96 39.35 15.56
N GLN A 6 -14.46 40.57 15.77
CA GLN A 6 -13.36 40.80 16.70
C GLN A 6 -13.83 40.49 18.12
N CYS A 7 -13.40 39.34 18.65
CA CYS A 7 -13.63 38.99 20.04
C CYS A 7 -12.58 39.71 20.90
N ARG A 8 -13.05 40.60 21.77
CA ARG A 8 -12.21 41.56 22.52
C ARG A 8 -11.40 40.89 23.65
N ASP A 9 -11.84 39.72 24.11
CA ASP A 9 -11.21 38.94 25.17
C ASP A 9 -11.46 37.43 24.99
N ALA A 10 -10.79 36.59 25.79
CA ALA A 10 -10.86 35.13 25.71
C ALA A 10 -12.25 34.56 26.09
N ASN A 11 -13.02 35.25 26.93
CA ASN A 11 -14.37 34.83 27.31
C ASN A 11 -15.39 35.15 26.21
N ALA A 12 -15.24 36.31 25.54
CA ALA A 12 -16.01 36.70 24.37
C ALA A 12 -15.79 35.72 23.22
N PHE A 13 -14.55 35.23 23.03
CA PHE A 13 -14.27 34.19 22.05
C PHE A 13 -14.96 32.87 22.40
N LYS A 14 -14.90 32.43 23.67
CA LYS A 14 -15.62 31.24 24.14
C LYS A 14 -17.12 31.35 23.89
N CYS A 15 -17.75 32.43 24.32
CA CYS A 15 -19.18 32.68 24.13
C CYS A 15 -19.57 32.77 22.65
N HIS A 16 -18.70 33.31 21.80
CA HIS A 16 -18.91 33.33 20.35
C HIS A 16 -18.90 31.92 19.75
N THR A 17 -17.89 31.09 20.06
CA THR A 17 -17.76 29.71 19.57
C THR A 17 -18.86 28.77 20.08
N THR A 18 -19.46 29.07 21.23
CA THR A 18 -20.59 28.32 21.80
C THR A 18 -21.96 28.88 21.42
N SER A 19 -22.02 30.03 20.74
CA SER A 19 -23.30 30.63 20.33
C SER A 19 -23.97 29.85 19.20
N GLU A 20 -25.30 29.72 19.26
CA GLU A 20 -26.11 29.07 18.22
C GLU A 20 -25.86 29.68 16.84
N SER A 21 -25.62 30.99 16.76
CA SER A 21 -25.31 31.68 15.50
C SER A 21 -23.99 31.22 14.86
N HIS A 22 -22.99 30.84 15.67
CA HIS A 22 -21.75 30.26 15.21
C HIS A 22 -21.99 28.82 14.78
N PHE A 23 -22.69 28.01 15.58
CA PHE A 23 -23.03 26.64 15.23
C PHE A 23 -23.86 26.55 13.95
N ARG A 24 -24.85 27.42 13.76
CA ARG A 24 -25.69 27.48 12.57
C ARG A 24 -24.92 27.92 11.33
N LYS A 25 -23.95 28.83 11.50
CA LYS A 25 -23.01 29.20 10.43
C LYS A 25 -22.05 28.06 10.08
N MET A 26 -21.55 27.33 11.08
CA MET A 26 -20.77 26.12 10.85
C MET A 26 -21.62 25.07 10.12
N GLU A 27 -22.85 24.82 10.56
CA GLU A 27 -23.77 23.87 9.94
C GLU A 27 -24.10 24.25 8.48
N LEU A 28 -24.31 25.55 8.20
CA LEU A 28 -24.50 26.06 6.83
C LEU A 28 -23.25 25.86 5.96
N LEU A 29 -22.06 26.17 6.48
CA LEU A 29 -20.79 25.95 5.77
C LEU A 29 -20.52 24.45 5.52
N PHE A 30 -20.83 23.59 6.51
CA PHE A 30 -20.75 22.15 6.33
C PHE A 30 -21.78 21.68 5.31
N ARG A 31 -23.00 22.22 5.24
CA ARG A 31 -23.97 21.82 4.20
C ARG A 31 -23.56 22.24 2.80
N GLU A 32 -23.00 23.44 2.64
CA GLU A 32 -22.61 23.98 1.32
C GLU A 32 -21.28 23.41 0.81
N GLN A 33 -20.34 23.07 1.71
CA GLN A 33 -18.98 22.62 1.36
C GLN A 33 -18.65 21.19 1.81
N ALA A 34 -19.60 20.43 2.38
CA ALA A 34 -19.38 19.04 2.84
C ALA A 34 -18.72 18.17 1.77
N HIS A 35 -19.13 18.34 0.51
CA HIS A 35 -18.59 17.57 -0.59
C HIS A 35 -17.09 17.85 -0.83
N GLU A 36 -16.65 19.10 -0.70
CA GLU A 36 -15.24 19.46 -0.85
C GLU A 36 -14.39 18.93 0.31
N TYR A 37 -14.88 19.04 1.54
CA TYR A 37 -14.22 18.47 2.71
C TYR A 37 -14.11 16.95 2.62
N LEU A 38 -15.20 16.26 2.26
CA LEU A 38 -15.20 14.81 2.06
C LEU A 38 -14.18 14.39 0.99
N LYS A 39 -14.07 15.14 -0.10
CA LYS A 39 -13.08 14.90 -1.14
C LYS A 39 -11.66 15.07 -0.60
N GLN A 40 -11.37 16.16 0.11
CA GLN A 40 -10.05 16.42 0.69
C GLN A 40 -9.64 15.34 1.70
N PHE A 41 -10.53 14.96 2.61
CA PHE A 41 -10.28 13.89 3.58
C PHE A 41 -10.08 12.55 2.90
N SER A 42 -10.86 12.25 1.86
CA SER A 42 -10.73 11.00 1.11
C SER A 42 -9.40 10.94 0.33
N GLU A 43 -8.96 12.06 -0.25
CA GLU A 43 -7.67 12.15 -0.91
C GLU A 43 -6.51 12.00 0.08
N GLN A 44 -6.60 12.63 1.25
CA GLN A 44 -5.61 12.49 2.32
C GLN A 44 -5.54 11.05 2.83
N PHE A 45 -6.69 10.44 3.13
CA PHE A 45 -6.78 9.06 3.56
C PHE A 45 -6.11 8.11 2.57
N VAL A 46 -6.36 8.27 1.26
CA VAL A 46 -5.71 7.44 0.23
C VAL A 46 -4.20 7.65 0.21
N ARG A 47 -3.71 8.88 0.32
CA ARG A 47 -2.26 9.18 0.33
C ARG A 47 -1.59 8.52 1.52
N ASP A 48 -2.10 8.76 2.72
CA ASP A 48 -1.51 8.29 3.97
C ASP A 48 -1.59 6.75 4.06
N PHE A 49 -2.69 6.15 3.61
CA PHE A 49 -2.83 4.69 3.55
C PHE A 49 -1.79 4.07 2.60
N LEU A 50 -1.60 4.65 1.41
CA LEU A 50 -0.58 4.18 0.47
C LEU A 50 0.84 4.39 1.00
N GLU A 51 1.08 5.44 1.76
CA GLU A 51 2.38 5.66 2.43
C GLU A 51 2.68 4.55 3.43
N VAL A 52 1.70 4.15 4.25
CA VAL A 52 1.84 3.02 5.18
C VAL A 52 2.16 1.73 4.41
N VAL A 53 1.46 1.47 3.31
CA VAL A 53 1.71 0.28 2.48
C VAL A 53 3.12 0.30 1.89
N ARG A 54 3.53 1.44 1.34
CA ARG A 54 4.85 1.63 0.73
C ARG A 54 5.98 1.49 1.76
N ARG A 55 5.82 2.08 2.94
CA ARG A 55 6.82 2.09 4.01
C ARG A 55 7.04 0.70 4.63
N GLN A 56 5.97 -0.04 4.86
CA GLN A 56 6.04 -1.29 5.63
C GLN A 56 6.10 -2.55 4.77
N PHE A 57 5.37 -2.57 3.65
CA PHE A 57 5.11 -3.81 2.91
C PHE A 57 5.69 -3.79 1.49
N GLY A 58 5.86 -2.61 0.88
CA GLY A 58 6.34 -2.47 -0.49
C GLY A 58 5.41 -3.20 -1.46
N SER A 59 5.96 -4.10 -2.29
CA SER A 59 5.23 -4.88 -3.30
C SER A 59 4.73 -6.25 -2.80
N LYS A 60 4.75 -6.51 -1.49
CA LYS A 60 4.27 -7.79 -0.91
C LYS A 60 2.75 -7.82 -0.84
N ARG A 61 2.19 -9.03 -1.00
CA ARG A 61 0.76 -9.30 -0.79
C ARG A 61 0.45 -9.30 0.70
N VAL A 62 -0.46 -8.42 1.14
CA VAL A 62 -0.80 -8.23 2.55
C VAL A 62 -2.29 -8.12 2.77
N SER A 63 -2.78 -8.52 3.95
CA SER A 63 -4.19 -8.37 4.29
C SER A 63 -4.53 -6.89 4.51
N ALA A 64 -5.62 -6.42 3.90
CA ALA A 64 -6.09 -5.04 4.03
C ALA A 64 -6.39 -4.65 5.49
N ASN A 65 -6.91 -5.59 6.29
CA ASN A 65 -7.21 -5.37 7.70
C ASN A 65 -5.96 -5.04 8.51
N ARG A 66 -4.85 -5.76 8.24
CA ARG A 66 -3.58 -5.51 8.92
C ARG A 66 -3.04 -4.12 8.59
N VAL A 67 -3.07 -3.74 7.32
CA VAL A 67 -2.64 -2.40 6.89
C VAL A 67 -3.50 -1.31 7.53
N TYR A 68 -4.81 -1.52 7.61
CA TYR A 68 -5.72 -0.57 8.25
C TYR A 68 -5.43 -0.44 9.76
N GLN A 69 -5.11 -1.53 10.45
CA GLN A 69 -4.70 -1.50 11.85
C GLN A 69 -3.40 -0.70 12.05
N ASP A 70 -2.42 -0.90 11.18
CA ASP A 70 -1.16 -0.15 11.21
C ASP A 70 -1.37 1.33 10.87
N TYR A 71 -2.38 1.66 10.05
CA TYR A 71 -2.76 3.03 9.73
C TYR A 71 -3.38 3.75 10.93
N ILE A 72 -4.33 3.13 11.62
CA ILE A 72 -4.99 3.74 12.80
C ILE A 72 -4.09 3.80 14.03
N ALA A 73 -2.94 3.11 14.01
CA ALA A 73 -1.96 3.19 15.08
C ALA A 73 -1.29 4.57 15.19
N GLU A 74 -1.27 5.35 14.09
CA GLU A 74 -0.78 6.72 14.10
C GLU A 74 -1.79 7.67 14.77
N ARG A 75 -1.33 8.65 15.56
CA ARG A 75 -2.26 9.50 16.34
C ARG A 75 -3.07 10.47 15.50
N ASN A 76 -2.52 10.90 14.37
CA ASN A 76 -3.09 11.95 13.53
C ASN A 76 -3.72 11.39 12.24
N HIS A 77 -4.26 10.16 12.28
CA HIS A 77 -4.90 9.54 11.12
C HIS A 77 -6.31 10.08 10.88
N VAL A 78 -6.74 10.07 9.61
CA VAL A 78 -8.11 10.38 9.23
C VAL A 78 -8.95 9.11 9.37
N HIS A 79 -9.96 9.14 10.24
CA HIS A 79 -10.84 7.98 10.41
C HIS A 79 -11.67 7.71 9.14
N MET A 80 -11.91 6.44 8.81
CA MET A 80 -12.63 6.01 7.61
C MET A 80 -14.05 6.63 7.49
N ASN A 81 -14.77 6.73 8.61
CA ASN A 81 -16.08 7.43 8.70
C ASN A 81 -16.07 8.89 8.21
N SER A 82 -14.91 9.54 8.13
CA SER A 82 -14.75 10.91 7.64
C SER A 82 -14.52 10.97 6.13
N THR A 83 -14.58 9.83 5.43
CA THR A 83 -14.33 9.70 3.98
C THR A 83 -15.57 9.21 3.24
N HIS A 84 -15.47 9.11 1.91
CA HIS A 84 -16.52 8.50 1.08
C HIS A 84 -16.73 7.00 1.34
N TRP A 85 -15.79 6.32 2.00
CA TRP A 85 -15.87 4.87 2.24
C TRP A 85 -16.27 4.59 3.69
N THR A 86 -17.43 3.97 3.86
CA THR A 86 -17.93 3.56 5.18
C THR A 86 -17.35 2.21 5.62
N THR A 87 -16.91 1.38 4.66
CA THR A 87 -16.34 0.07 4.90
C THR A 87 -14.98 -0.08 4.24
N LEU A 88 -14.10 -0.89 4.86
CA LEU A 88 -12.78 -1.18 4.30
C LEU A 88 -12.90 -1.90 2.94
N SER A 89 -13.91 -2.74 2.77
CA SER A 89 -14.16 -3.46 1.52
C SER A 89 -14.45 -2.51 0.36
N ASP A 90 -15.22 -1.44 0.58
CA ASP A 90 -15.50 -0.45 -0.46
C ASP A 90 -14.25 0.35 -0.82
N PHE A 91 -13.44 0.69 0.18
CA PHE A 91 -12.15 1.34 -0.04
C PHE A 91 -11.20 0.45 -0.85
N VAL A 92 -11.09 -0.83 -0.51
CA VAL A 92 -10.24 -1.78 -1.22
C VAL A 92 -10.70 -1.96 -2.67
N LYS A 93 -12.01 -2.08 -2.91
CA LYS A 93 -12.57 -2.09 -4.28
C LYS A 93 -12.22 -0.82 -5.06
N TYR A 94 -12.25 0.35 -4.42
CA TYR A 94 -11.83 1.61 -5.03
C TYR A 94 -10.34 1.62 -5.41
N LEU A 95 -9.46 1.09 -4.55
CA LEU A 95 -8.03 0.97 -4.87
C LEU A 95 -7.79 0.10 -6.11
N GLY A 96 -8.54 -1.00 -6.24
CA GLY A 96 -8.53 -1.85 -7.43
C GLY A 96 -9.02 -1.12 -8.68
N LYS A 97 -10.15 -0.40 -8.61
CA LYS A 97 -10.67 0.41 -9.73
C LYS A 97 -9.71 1.51 -10.19
N THR A 98 -9.00 2.13 -9.25
CA THR A 98 -8.01 3.18 -9.56
C THR A 98 -6.67 2.60 -10.05
N GLY A 99 -6.48 1.29 -9.94
CA GLY A 99 -5.26 0.58 -10.28
C GLY A 99 -4.07 0.94 -9.38
N LYS A 100 -4.32 1.47 -8.18
CA LYS A 100 -3.26 1.81 -7.22
C LYS A 100 -2.70 0.56 -6.53
N CYS A 101 -3.58 -0.42 -6.30
CA CYS A 101 -3.23 -1.72 -5.74
C CYS A 101 -3.91 -2.83 -6.55
N VAL A 102 -3.26 -3.98 -6.65
CA VAL A 102 -3.91 -5.24 -7.03
C VAL A 102 -4.67 -5.76 -5.81
N VAL A 103 -5.91 -6.18 -6.02
CA VAL A 103 -6.81 -6.60 -4.96
C VAL A 103 -7.24 -8.04 -5.22
N ASP A 104 -7.10 -8.89 -4.20
CA ASP A 104 -7.58 -10.26 -4.23
C ASP A 104 -8.59 -10.48 -3.09
N GLU A 105 -9.72 -11.10 -3.42
CA GLU A 105 -10.67 -11.59 -2.43
C GLU A 105 -10.38 -13.07 -2.13
N THR A 106 -10.28 -13.42 -0.84
CA THR A 106 -10.13 -14.80 -0.39
C THR A 106 -11.08 -15.05 0.77
N GLU A 107 -11.28 -16.32 1.16
CA GLU A 107 -12.13 -16.69 2.30
C GLU A 107 -11.68 -16.06 3.63
N LYS A 108 -10.39 -15.72 3.75
CA LYS A 108 -9.81 -15.05 4.94
C LYS A 108 -9.96 -13.53 4.91
N GLY A 109 -10.54 -12.96 3.85
CA GLY A 109 -10.75 -11.53 3.66
C GLY A 109 -9.99 -10.95 2.47
N TRP A 110 -9.86 -9.62 2.49
CA TRP A 110 -9.28 -8.84 1.40
C TRP A 110 -7.75 -8.75 1.51
N PHE A 111 -7.07 -9.03 0.41
CA PHE A 111 -5.64 -8.86 0.24
C PHE A 111 -5.35 -7.75 -0.77
N ILE A 112 -4.33 -6.95 -0.48
CA ILE A 112 -3.86 -5.88 -1.35
C ILE A 112 -2.37 -6.05 -1.63
N THR A 113 -1.97 -5.71 -2.85
CA THR A 113 -0.58 -5.64 -3.29
C THR A 113 -0.37 -4.28 -3.94
N TYR A 114 0.56 -3.48 -3.42
CA TYR A 114 0.82 -2.14 -3.96
C TYR A 114 1.53 -2.21 -5.30
N ILE A 115 1.08 -1.37 -6.24
CA ILE A 115 1.71 -1.22 -7.55
C ILE A 115 2.61 0.01 -7.50
N ASP A 116 3.92 -0.20 -7.41
CA ASP A 116 4.86 0.91 -7.45
C ASP A 116 5.00 1.43 -8.89
N ARG A 117 4.59 2.69 -9.10
CA ARG A 117 4.62 3.36 -10.42
C ARG A 117 5.87 4.24 -10.60
N HIS A 118 6.80 4.27 -9.65
CA HIS A 118 8.05 5.01 -9.85
C HIS A 118 9.02 4.23 -10.76
N PRO A 119 9.56 4.86 -11.82
CA PRO A 119 10.41 4.20 -12.80
C PRO A 119 11.72 3.64 -12.20
N GLU A 120 12.27 4.29 -11.17
CA GLU A 120 13.50 3.85 -10.49
C GLU A 120 13.30 2.53 -9.73
N THR A 121 12.15 2.36 -9.09
CA THR A 121 11.84 1.18 -8.27
C THR A 121 11.50 -0.01 -9.15
N ILE A 122 10.83 0.23 -10.28
CA ILE A 122 10.58 -0.77 -11.33
C ILE A 122 11.91 -1.25 -11.93
N ALA A 123 12.81 -0.33 -12.28
CA ALA A 123 14.13 -0.69 -12.83
C ALA A 123 14.99 -1.50 -11.85
N ALA A 124 14.94 -1.18 -10.55
CA ALA A 124 15.64 -1.95 -9.52
C ALA A 124 15.06 -3.37 -9.37
N LEU A 125 13.74 -3.52 -9.37
CA LEU A 125 13.04 -4.81 -9.29
C LEU A 125 13.27 -5.67 -10.54
N GLU A 126 13.23 -5.09 -11.73
CA GLU A 126 13.54 -5.80 -12.98
C GLU A 126 15.00 -6.24 -13.01
N LYS A 127 15.93 -5.40 -12.54
CA LYS A 127 17.34 -5.77 -12.43
C LYS A 127 17.55 -6.92 -11.44
N GLN A 128 16.85 -6.94 -10.31
CA GLN A 128 16.90 -8.05 -9.36
C GLN A 128 16.31 -9.33 -9.95
N LYS A 129 15.10 -9.29 -10.52
CA LYS A 129 14.50 -10.45 -11.19
C LYS A 129 15.35 -10.99 -12.34
N LYS A 130 16.02 -10.11 -13.09
CA LYS A 130 16.93 -10.50 -14.17
C LYS A 130 18.18 -11.18 -13.62
N LYS A 131 18.75 -10.68 -12.52
CA LYS A 131 19.87 -11.32 -11.83
C LYS A 131 19.51 -12.71 -11.30
N GLU A 132 18.38 -12.83 -10.59
CA GLU A 132 17.91 -14.11 -10.06
C GLU A 132 17.68 -15.14 -11.18
N LYS A 133 17.10 -14.71 -12.31
CA LYS A 133 16.94 -15.57 -13.50
C LYS A 133 18.26 -15.99 -14.13
N ILE A 134 19.27 -15.11 -14.14
CA ILE A 134 20.60 -15.44 -14.65
C ILE A 134 21.29 -16.42 -13.69
N GLU A 135 21.23 -16.18 -12.38
CA GLU A 135 21.79 -17.06 -11.36
C GLU A 135 21.15 -18.45 -11.40
N THR A 136 19.82 -18.55 -11.47
CA THR A 136 19.14 -19.85 -11.61
C THR A 136 19.47 -20.55 -12.93
N ALA A 137 19.65 -19.80 -14.03
CA ALA A 137 20.06 -20.39 -15.31
C ALA A 137 21.52 -20.91 -15.28
N ASP A 138 22.43 -20.17 -14.65
CA ASP A 138 23.83 -20.59 -14.47
C ASP A 138 23.95 -21.77 -13.50
N GLU A 139 23.16 -21.81 -12.42
CA GLU A 139 23.08 -22.96 -11.51
C GLU A 139 22.57 -24.20 -12.24
N LEU A 140 21.52 -24.07 -13.05
CA LEU A 140 21.00 -25.16 -13.86
C LEU A 140 22.08 -25.67 -14.84
N ARG A 141 22.77 -24.75 -15.53
CA ARG A 141 23.84 -25.08 -16.48
C ARG A 141 25.01 -25.77 -15.80
N ASN A 142 25.44 -25.28 -14.64
CA ASN A 142 26.52 -25.88 -13.85
C ASN A 142 26.13 -27.29 -13.36
N SER A 143 24.87 -27.49 -12.95
CA SER A 143 24.40 -28.83 -12.54
C SER A 143 24.42 -29.83 -13.70
N ILE A 144 24.02 -29.42 -14.91
CA ILE A 144 24.02 -30.26 -16.10
C ILE A 144 25.45 -30.64 -16.51
N VAL A 145 26.37 -29.68 -16.52
CA VAL A 145 27.78 -29.93 -16.87
C VAL A 145 28.45 -30.84 -15.83
N ALA A 146 28.19 -30.64 -14.55
CA ALA A 146 28.70 -31.50 -13.48
C ALA A 146 28.14 -32.93 -13.59
N ALA A 147 26.85 -33.10 -13.89
CA ALA A 147 26.24 -34.41 -14.11
C ALA A 147 26.84 -35.12 -15.34
N ALA A 148 27.07 -34.40 -16.44
CA ALA A 148 27.71 -34.94 -17.63
C ALA A 148 29.17 -35.35 -17.37
N ALA A 149 29.93 -34.55 -16.62
CA ALA A 149 31.31 -34.88 -16.23
C ALA A 149 31.37 -36.10 -15.30
N ALA A 150 30.44 -36.22 -14.35
CA ALA A 150 30.32 -37.40 -13.50
C ALA A 150 29.97 -38.66 -14.30
N ALA A 151 29.03 -38.57 -15.24
CA ALA A 151 28.69 -39.67 -16.14
C ALA A 151 29.88 -40.08 -17.03
N ALA A 152 30.65 -39.13 -17.53
CA ALA A 152 31.86 -39.40 -18.31
C ALA A 152 32.95 -40.07 -17.47
N ALA A 153 33.16 -39.63 -16.22
CA ALA A 153 34.10 -40.25 -15.29
C ALA A 153 33.70 -41.68 -14.92
N ASP A 154 32.40 -41.94 -14.72
CA ASP A 154 31.87 -43.28 -14.47
C ASP A 154 32.00 -44.20 -15.70
N CYS A 155 31.78 -43.67 -16.90
CA CYS A 155 32.00 -44.41 -18.15
C CYS A 155 33.48 -44.77 -18.33
N PHE A 156 34.39 -43.82 -18.06
CA PHE A 156 35.83 -44.04 -18.13
C PHE A 156 36.30 -45.10 -17.12
N LYS A 157 35.81 -45.06 -15.87
CA LYS A 157 36.07 -46.12 -14.89
C LYS A 157 35.58 -47.47 -15.39
N LYS A 158 34.33 -47.59 -15.85
CA LYS A 158 33.77 -48.86 -16.35
C LYS A 158 34.55 -49.45 -17.53
N ASN A 159 35.02 -48.62 -18.47
CA ASN A 159 35.82 -49.09 -19.60
C ASN A 159 37.21 -49.58 -19.16
N ARG A 160 37.84 -48.90 -18.20
CA ARG A 160 39.15 -49.31 -17.64
C ARG A 160 39.13 -50.65 -16.88
N TRP A 161 37.99 -51.08 -16.36
CA TRP A 161 37.83 -52.43 -15.77
C TRP A 161 37.60 -53.53 -16.81
N LYS A 162 37.29 -53.20 -18.07
CA LYS A 162 37.09 -54.19 -19.15
C LYS A 162 38.37 -54.50 -19.93
N GLU A 163 39.43 -53.71 -19.79
CA GLU A 163 40.72 -53.89 -20.48
C GLU A 163 41.79 -54.62 -19.64
N ASN A 164 41.48 -55.03 -18.41
CA ASN A 164 42.30 -55.92 -17.56
C ASN A 164 41.59 -57.25 -17.37
#